data_AF-A0A2E5AYL5-F1
#
_entry.id   AF-A0A2E5AYL5-F1
#
_cell.length_a   1.000
_cell.length_b   1.000
_cell.length_c   1.000
_cell.angle_alpha   90.00
_cell.angle_beta   90.00
_cell.angle_gamma   90.00
#
_symmetry.space_group_name_H-M   'P 1'
#
loop_
_entity.id
_entity.type
_entity.pdbx_description
1 polymer ?
#
loop_
_entity_poly.entity_id
_entity_poly.type
_entity_poly.pdbx_seq_one_letter_code
_entity_poly.pdbx_strand_id
1 'polypeptide(L)'
;QFLKKCNDKTLFLIDEFGTGSDPELGGALAETFLEVFYEREAFGIITTHYTNLKLLANELPHAINANMQFDSKSLEPLYQLHLGEAGSSYTFEVAQKNGIPYSLINKAKKKIERGKVRFDKTIANLQKERSNLRKTSESLKTEEQKARLESKQLEEVNARVQEKLESYQELFDANQKLISLGKKVDVLSEKYFNNKQKKQLIDELMKLVMIENSKRKKLAPKAKKAVKAKEQKIIKEVEKKVEVIRKRKKEEKEKAKKLPPPKPKVTLKIGDRVRMIDGRAIGTIDTIEKNKAIVNYGMFTTNVSLEELEKV
;
A
#
# COMPACT_ATOMS: atom_id res chain seq x y z
N GLN A 1 41.47 -37.24 25.07
CA GLN A 1 42.16 -36.26 25.93
C GLN A 1 41.61 -34.84 25.76
N PHE A 2 41.37 -34.40 24.51
CA PHE A 2 40.78 -33.08 24.20
C PHE A 2 39.50 -32.75 24.99
N LEU A 3 38.50 -33.64 24.94
CA LEU A 3 37.25 -33.47 25.69
C LEU A 3 37.48 -33.25 27.18
N LYS A 4 38.49 -33.88 27.81
CA LYS A 4 38.74 -33.70 29.25
C LYS A 4 39.19 -32.29 29.63
N LYS A 5 39.75 -31.53 28.68
CA LYS A 5 40.25 -30.16 28.88
C LYS A 5 39.31 -29.07 28.35
N CYS A 6 38.28 -29.45 27.60
CA CYS A 6 37.34 -28.53 26.98
C CYS A 6 36.33 -28.00 28.01
N ASN A 7 36.21 -26.67 28.10
CA ASN A 7 35.32 -25.92 28.99
C ASN A 7 34.89 -24.58 28.35
N ASP A 8 34.12 -23.78 29.11
CA ASP A 8 33.63 -22.43 28.79
C ASP A 8 34.72 -21.43 28.36
N LYS A 9 35.99 -21.68 28.70
CA LYS A 9 37.14 -20.83 28.34
C LYS A 9 37.97 -21.40 27.18
N THR A 10 37.47 -22.45 26.53
CA THR A 10 38.15 -23.10 25.42
C THR A 10 37.61 -22.56 24.09
N LEU A 11 38.52 -22.11 23.23
CA LEU A 11 38.25 -21.95 21.79
C LEU A 11 38.71 -23.22 21.07
N PHE A 12 37.83 -23.83 20.28
CA PHE A 12 38.18 -24.97 19.43
C PHE A 12 37.88 -24.73 17.95
N LEU A 13 38.74 -25.28 17.10
CA LEU A 13 38.59 -25.26 15.65
C LEU A 13 38.75 -26.70 15.19
N ILE A 14 37.69 -27.27 14.62
CA ILE A 14 37.70 -28.63 14.11
C ILE A 14 37.49 -28.57 12.61
N ASP A 15 38.47 -29.08 11.88
CA ASP A 15 38.36 -29.25 10.44
C ASP A 15 37.94 -30.70 10.15
N GLU A 16 36.73 -30.85 9.63
CA GLU A 16 36.06 -32.11 9.27
C GLU A 16 36.18 -33.26 10.29
N PHE A 17 35.09 -33.50 11.00
CA PHE A 17 35.03 -34.58 11.97
C PHE A 17 35.15 -35.97 11.29
N GLY A 18 35.97 -36.87 11.83
CA GLY A 18 35.87 -38.31 11.54
C GLY A 18 36.23 -38.76 10.11
N THR A 19 37.06 -38.01 9.39
CA THR A 19 37.40 -38.20 7.95
C THR A 19 38.08 -39.52 7.56
N GLY A 20 38.31 -40.45 8.49
CA GLY A 20 39.03 -41.72 8.26
C GLY A 20 38.23 -42.99 8.51
N SER A 21 36.93 -42.91 8.82
CA SER A 21 36.10 -44.06 9.20
C SER A 21 34.83 -44.16 8.35
N ASP A 22 34.00 -45.17 8.63
CA ASP A 22 32.66 -45.29 8.07
C ASP A 22 31.89 -43.97 8.29
N PRO A 23 31.37 -43.33 7.24
CA PRO A 23 30.63 -42.07 7.35
C PRO A 23 29.44 -42.12 8.31
N GLU A 24 28.80 -43.27 8.50
CA GLU A 24 27.66 -43.39 9.43
C GLU A 24 28.14 -43.39 10.88
N LEU A 25 29.19 -44.17 11.19
CA LEU A 25 29.79 -44.20 12.53
C LEU A 25 30.49 -42.87 12.86
N GLY A 26 31.19 -42.29 11.89
CA GLY A 26 31.86 -41.00 12.00
C GLY A 26 30.87 -39.87 12.25
N GLY A 27 29.74 -39.87 11.55
CA GLY A 27 28.66 -38.90 11.73
C GLY A 27 28.04 -38.99 13.13
N ALA A 28 27.73 -40.19 13.63
CA ALA A 28 27.15 -40.38 14.96
C ALA A 28 28.11 -39.92 16.08
N LEU A 29 29.40 -40.26 15.97
CA LEU A 29 30.41 -39.80 16.92
C LEU A 29 30.58 -38.29 16.91
N ALA A 30 30.58 -37.67 15.73
CA ALA A 30 30.69 -36.23 15.57
C ALA A 30 29.52 -35.49 16.22
N GLU A 31 28.31 -36.06 16.12
CA GLU A 31 27.10 -35.54 16.75
C GLU A 31 27.21 -35.56 18.27
N THR A 32 27.56 -36.70 18.85
CA THR A 32 27.78 -36.83 20.31
C THR A 32 28.86 -35.87 20.82
N PHE A 33 29.93 -35.65 20.06
CA PHE A 33 30.95 -34.69 20.46
C PHE A 33 30.48 -33.25 20.40
N LEU A 34 29.68 -32.87 19.40
CA LEU A 34 29.06 -31.55 19.34
C LEU A 34 28.15 -31.30 20.54
N GLU A 35 27.32 -32.28 20.93
CA GLU A 35 26.49 -32.20 22.14
C GLU A 35 27.35 -31.95 23.38
N VAL A 36 28.43 -32.73 23.57
CA VAL A 36 29.32 -32.57 24.73
C VAL A 36 30.03 -31.20 24.73
N PHE A 37 30.43 -30.67 23.57
CA PHE A 37 31.01 -29.33 23.49
C PHE A 37 29.99 -28.25 23.83
N TYR A 38 28.75 -28.42 23.36
CA TYR A 38 27.64 -27.52 23.62
C TYR A 38 27.27 -27.50 25.10
N GLU A 39 27.15 -28.67 25.75
CA GLU A 39 26.89 -28.79 27.20
C GLU A 39 27.98 -28.15 28.07
N ARG A 40 29.22 -28.10 27.56
CA ARG A 40 30.36 -27.48 28.25
C ARG A 40 30.51 -25.99 27.99
N GLU A 41 29.58 -25.40 27.24
CA GLU A 41 29.58 -24.00 26.83
C GLU A 41 30.88 -23.58 26.12
N ALA A 42 31.56 -24.54 25.49
CA ALA A 42 32.82 -24.26 24.80
C ALA A 42 32.56 -23.51 23.49
N PHE A 43 33.39 -22.53 23.18
CA PHE A 43 33.26 -21.74 21.96
C PHE A 43 34.07 -22.39 20.82
N GLY A 44 33.48 -22.52 19.63
CA GLY A 44 34.24 -23.11 18.53
C GLY A 44 33.58 -23.07 17.16
N ILE A 45 34.40 -23.44 16.16
CA ILE A 45 34.01 -23.53 14.75
C ILE A 45 34.29 -24.96 14.30
N ILE A 46 33.30 -25.56 13.62
CA ILE A 46 33.41 -26.91 13.05
C ILE A 46 33.07 -26.83 11.57
N THR A 47 33.97 -27.30 10.71
CA THR A 47 33.63 -27.60 9.32
C THR A 47 33.16 -29.05 9.23
N THR A 48 32.10 -29.30 8.46
CA THR A 48 31.56 -30.66 8.34
C THR A 48 30.82 -30.85 7.03
N HIS A 49 30.95 -32.05 6.47
CA HIS A 49 30.13 -32.53 5.36
C HIS A 49 28.93 -33.37 5.85
N TYR A 50 28.81 -33.62 7.17
CA TYR A 50 27.75 -34.44 7.73
C TYR A 50 26.44 -33.66 7.93
N THR A 51 25.35 -34.21 7.40
CA THR A 51 24.02 -33.58 7.44
C THR A 51 23.36 -33.62 8.82
N ASN A 52 23.62 -34.66 9.63
CA ASN A 52 23.10 -34.75 11.00
C ASN A 52 23.61 -33.59 11.89
N LEU A 53 24.87 -33.19 11.76
CA LEU A 53 25.40 -32.02 12.48
C LEU A 53 24.72 -30.71 12.04
N LYS A 54 24.42 -30.55 10.75
CA LYS A 54 23.67 -29.39 10.24
C LYS A 54 22.27 -29.33 10.85
N LEU A 55 21.63 -30.48 11.09
CA LEU A 55 20.32 -30.56 11.73
C LEU A 55 20.40 -30.22 13.21
N LEU A 56 21.30 -30.86 13.94
CA LEU A 56 21.51 -30.61 15.37
C LEU A 56 21.79 -29.12 15.64
N ALA A 57 22.62 -28.47 14.81
CA ALA A 57 22.89 -27.04 14.92
C ALA A 57 21.66 -26.13 14.70
N ASN A 58 20.59 -26.60 14.04
CA ASN A 58 19.34 -25.85 13.93
C ASN A 58 18.42 -26.02 15.15
N GLU A 59 18.58 -27.10 15.91
CA GLU A 59 17.78 -27.41 17.10
C GLU A 59 18.37 -26.77 18.36
N LEU A 60 19.68 -26.52 18.36
CA LEU A 60 20.41 -25.91 19.47
C LEU A 60 20.33 -24.37 19.43
N PRO A 61 19.78 -23.70 20.45
CA PRO A 61 19.61 -22.23 20.47
C PRO A 61 20.91 -21.41 20.35
N HIS A 62 22.02 -21.94 20.85
CA HIS A 62 23.33 -21.26 20.84
C HIS A 62 24.28 -21.80 19.78
N ALA A 63 23.80 -22.67 18.88
CA ALA A 63 24.53 -23.08 17.69
C ALA A 63 23.97 -22.36 16.47
N ILE A 64 24.84 -22.00 15.53
CA ILE A 64 24.43 -21.31 14.31
C ILE A 64 25.10 -22.01 13.13
N ASN A 65 24.29 -22.50 12.19
CA ASN A 65 24.79 -22.98 10.91
C ASN A 65 25.39 -21.83 10.10
N ALA A 66 26.47 -22.12 9.38
CA ALA A 66 27.05 -21.19 8.42
C ALA A 66 27.41 -21.91 7.13
N ASN A 67 27.45 -21.19 6.02
CA ASN A 67 27.87 -21.72 4.73
C ASN A 67 28.75 -20.73 3.96
N MET A 68 29.63 -21.28 3.13
CA MET A 68 30.39 -20.50 2.16
C MET A 68 29.57 -20.39 0.88
N GLN A 69 29.39 -19.18 0.37
CA GLN A 69 28.58 -18.91 -0.81
C GLN A 69 29.31 -19.27 -2.11
N PHE A 70 28.52 -19.74 -3.09
CA PHE A 70 28.96 -20.05 -4.45
C PHE A 70 28.11 -19.28 -5.46
N ASP A 71 28.70 -18.93 -6.59
CA ASP A 71 27.94 -18.38 -7.71
C ASP A 71 27.00 -19.46 -8.29
N SER A 72 25.71 -19.17 -8.39
CA SER A 72 24.70 -20.13 -8.87
C SER A 72 24.86 -20.55 -10.34
N LYS A 73 25.54 -19.74 -11.16
CA LYS A 73 25.77 -20.00 -12.59
C LYS A 73 27.16 -20.58 -12.85
N SER A 74 28.20 -19.97 -12.28
CA SER A 74 29.57 -20.43 -12.49
C SER A 74 29.99 -21.52 -11.51
N LEU A 75 29.30 -21.71 -10.37
CA LEU A 75 29.71 -22.57 -9.25
C LEU A 75 31.10 -22.23 -8.70
N GLU A 76 31.57 -20.99 -8.90
CA GLU A 76 32.82 -20.51 -8.32
C GLU A 76 32.62 -20.09 -6.87
N PRO A 77 33.60 -20.33 -5.98
CA PRO A 77 33.51 -19.91 -4.59
C PRO A 77 33.55 -18.37 -4.52
N LEU A 78 32.58 -17.78 -3.84
CA LEU A 78 32.56 -16.33 -3.58
C LEU A 78 33.37 -15.95 -2.34
N TYR A 79 33.83 -16.94 -1.57
CA TYR A 79 34.56 -16.78 -0.30
C TYR A 79 33.81 -15.92 0.74
N GLN A 80 32.48 -15.86 0.65
CA GLN A 80 31.63 -15.14 1.60
C GLN A 80 30.95 -16.13 2.54
N LEU A 81 31.09 -15.90 3.86
CA LEU A 81 30.42 -16.69 4.90
C LEU A 81 29.02 -16.12 5.16
N HIS A 82 27.98 -16.93 4.99
CA HIS A 82 26.61 -16.59 5.34
C HIS A 82 26.18 -17.35 6.60
N LEU A 83 25.73 -16.60 7.62
CA LEU A 83 25.30 -17.16 8.91
C LEU A 83 23.80 -17.46 8.91
N GLY A 84 23.40 -18.48 9.66
CA GLY A 84 22.01 -18.89 9.89
C GLY A 84 21.45 -19.90 8.88
N GLU A 85 22.25 -20.33 7.90
CA GLU A 85 21.81 -21.27 6.86
C GLU A 85 22.84 -22.35 6.60
N ALA A 86 22.41 -23.62 6.61
CA ALA A 86 23.26 -24.75 6.27
C ALA A 86 23.55 -24.79 4.75
N GLY A 87 24.79 -25.05 4.35
CA GLY A 87 25.13 -25.15 2.92
C GLY A 87 24.50 -26.40 2.28
N SER A 88 23.96 -26.24 1.06
CA SER A 88 23.56 -27.38 0.22
C SER A 88 24.79 -28.11 -0.32
N SER A 89 24.71 -29.43 -0.46
CA SER A 89 25.80 -30.24 -1.04
C SER A 89 25.78 -30.14 -2.56
N TYR A 90 26.75 -29.46 -3.16
CA TYR A 90 26.86 -29.24 -4.62
C TYR A 90 27.62 -30.35 -5.37
N THR A 91 27.76 -31.54 -4.78
CA THR A 91 28.63 -32.61 -5.29
C THR A 91 28.30 -33.01 -6.73
N PHE A 92 27.02 -33.04 -7.11
CA PHE A 92 26.59 -33.42 -8.45
C PHE A 92 26.70 -32.29 -9.47
N GLU A 93 26.43 -31.06 -9.04
CA GLU A 93 26.53 -29.84 -9.83
C GLU A 93 28.00 -29.58 -10.19
N VAL A 94 28.91 -29.78 -9.24
CA VAL A 94 30.37 -29.73 -9.45
C VAL A 94 30.83 -30.87 -10.37
N ALA A 95 30.35 -32.10 -10.16
CA ALA A 95 30.66 -33.23 -11.05
C ALA A 95 30.25 -32.95 -12.50
N GLN A 96 29.08 -32.34 -12.71
CA GLN A 96 28.60 -31.95 -14.04
C GLN A 96 29.48 -30.88 -14.68
N LYS A 97 29.89 -29.86 -13.91
CA LYS A 97 30.80 -28.81 -14.37
C LYS A 97 32.17 -29.38 -14.77
N ASN A 98 32.65 -30.40 -14.07
CA ASN A 98 33.89 -31.12 -14.39
C ASN A 98 33.77 -32.09 -15.59
N GLY A 99 32.65 -32.06 -16.32
CA GLY A 99 32.48 -32.81 -17.56
C GLY A 99 31.93 -34.23 -17.39
N ILE A 100 31.47 -34.62 -16.20
CA ILE A 100 30.83 -35.93 -16.02
C ILE A 100 29.48 -35.95 -16.74
N PRO A 101 29.22 -36.92 -17.64
CA PRO A 101 27.97 -37.01 -18.37
C PRO A 101 26.74 -37.07 -17.45
N TYR A 102 25.69 -36.32 -17.82
CA TYR A 102 24.43 -36.26 -17.07
C TYR A 102 23.79 -37.65 -16.86
N SER A 103 24.00 -38.58 -17.79
CA SER A 103 23.52 -39.97 -17.68
C SER A 103 24.16 -40.73 -16.51
N LEU A 104 25.45 -40.52 -16.24
CA LEU A 104 26.17 -41.13 -15.11
C LEU A 104 25.77 -40.47 -13.79
N ILE A 105 25.62 -39.14 -13.77
CA ILE A 105 25.14 -38.39 -12.61
C ILE A 105 23.75 -38.88 -12.19
N ASN A 106 22.83 -39.04 -13.14
CA ASN A 106 21.49 -39.56 -12.83
C ASN A 106 21.51 -41.01 -12.34
N LYS A 107 22.40 -41.85 -12.86
CA LYS A 107 22.59 -43.21 -12.31
C LYS A 107 23.13 -43.16 -10.88
N ALA A 108 24.08 -42.27 -10.58
CA ALA A 108 24.60 -42.09 -9.23
C ALA A 108 23.55 -41.54 -8.25
N LYS A 109 22.76 -40.53 -8.65
CA LYS A 109 21.63 -40.01 -7.87
C LYS A 109 20.62 -41.10 -7.50
N LYS A 110 20.40 -42.09 -8.38
CA LYS A 110 19.51 -43.23 -8.13
C LYS A 110 20.09 -44.29 -7.18
N LYS A 111 21.42 -44.35 -7.04
CA LYS A 111 22.13 -45.28 -6.14
C LYS A 111 22.23 -44.77 -4.70
N ILE A 112 22.17 -43.46 -4.49
CA ILE A 112 22.12 -42.89 -3.15
C ILE A 112 20.79 -43.29 -2.49
N GLU A 113 20.87 -43.69 -1.22
CA GLU A 113 19.70 -44.03 -0.43
C GLU A 113 18.64 -42.93 -0.50
N ARG A 114 17.39 -43.35 -0.75
CA ARG A 114 16.24 -42.44 -0.80
C ARG A 114 16.10 -41.57 0.46
N GLY A 115 16.68 -41.99 1.59
CA GLY A 115 16.79 -41.22 2.84
C GLY A 115 17.59 -39.93 2.68
N LYS A 116 18.89 -40.01 2.32
CA LYS A 116 19.78 -38.83 2.19
C LYS A 116 19.25 -37.77 1.22
N VAL A 117 18.72 -38.19 0.06
CA VAL A 117 18.14 -37.26 -0.93
C VAL A 117 16.87 -36.58 -0.41
N ARG A 118 16.05 -37.26 0.40
CA ARG A 118 14.87 -36.63 1.04
C ARG A 118 15.30 -35.60 2.07
N PHE A 119 16.36 -35.85 2.85
CA PHE A 119 16.83 -34.92 3.86
C PHE A 119 17.37 -33.62 3.27
N ASP A 120 18.24 -33.67 2.26
CA ASP A 120 18.74 -32.46 1.60
C ASP A 120 17.61 -31.65 0.96
N LYS A 121 16.60 -32.34 0.40
CA LYS A 121 15.41 -31.69 -0.13
C LYS A 121 14.57 -31.00 0.96
N THR A 122 14.46 -31.61 2.15
CA THR A 122 13.78 -30.99 3.29
C THR A 122 14.51 -29.73 3.76
N ILE A 123 15.84 -29.76 3.85
CA ILE A 123 16.66 -28.59 4.20
C ILE A 123 16.45 -27.46 3.18
N ALA A 124 16.55 -27.76 1.89
CA ALA A 124 16.33 -26.77 0.84
C ALA A 124 14.92 -26.16 0.88
N ASN A 125 13.90 -26.98 1.18
CA ASN A 125 12.53 -26.50 1.35
C ASN A 125 12.37 -25.59 2.58
N LEU A 126 12.93 -25.98 3.72
CA LEU A 126 12.92 -25.17 4.95
C LEU A 126 13.63 -23.82 4.76
N GLN A 127 14.75 -23.80 4.04
CA GLN A 127 15.44 -22.56 3.69
C GLN A 127 14.60 -21.65 2.80
N LYS A 128 13.97 -22.23 1.77
CA LYS A 128 13.07 -21.49 0.88
C LYS A 128 11.89 -20.91 1.66
N GLU A 129 11.31 -21.68 2.57
CA GLU A 129 10.22 -21.24 3.43
C GLU A 129 10.65 -20.13 4.40
N ARG A 130 11.81 -20.26 5.04
CA ARG A 130 12.39 -19.19 5.88
C ARG A 130 12.65 -17.91 5.12
N SER A 131 13.22 -17.99 3.91
CA SER A 131 13.43 -16.84 3.04
C SER A 131 12.10 -16.16 2.68
N ASN A 132 11.08 -16.95 2.33
CA ASN A 132 9.75 -16.42 2.01
C ASN A 132 9.11 -15.75 3.23
N LEU A 133 9.17 -16.38 4.41
CA LEU A 133 8.66 -15.80 5.65
C LEU A 133 9.36 -14.49 6.02
N ARG A 134 10.69 -14.40 5.84
CA ARG A 134 11.43 -13.14 6.05
C ARG A 134 10.92 -12.03 5.13
N LYS A 135 10.80 -12.31 3.83
CA LYS A 135 10.29 -11.33 2.85
C LYS A 135 8.87 -10.88 3.18
N THR A 136 7.99 -11.80 3.54
CA THR A 136 6.60 -11.48 3.92
C THR A 136 6.54 -10.69 5.23
N SER A 137 7.39 -11.01 6.21
CA SER A 137 7.44 -10.27 7.48
C SER A 137 7.94 -8.84 7.28
N GLU A 138 8.95 -8.65 6.42
CA GLU A 138 9.43 -7.32 6.04
C GLU A 138 8.36 -6.52 5.31
N SER A 139 7.66 -7.12 4.33
CA SER A 139 6.58 -6.44 3.61
C SER A 139 5.44 -6.04 4.55
N LEU A 140 5.00 -6.94 5.42
CA LEU A 140 3.94 -6.65 6.39
C LEU A 140 4.30 -5.50 7.34
N LYS A 141 5.54 -5.46 7.85
CA LYS A 141 6.00 -4.33 8.68
C LYS A 141 5.94 -3.00 7.93
N THR A 142 6.33 -2.98 6.66
CA THR A 142 6.27 -1.74 5.85
C THR A 142 4.83 -1.31 5.56
N GLU A 143 3.92 -2.26 5.30
CA GLU A 143 2.50 -1.96 5.08
C GLU A 143 1.83 -1.47 6.37
N GLU A 144 2.12 -2.09 7.52
CA GLU A 144 1.62 -1.65 8.83
C GLU A 144 2.04 -0.21 9.13
N GLN A 145 3.30 0.14 8.88
CA GLN A 145 3.80 1.51 9.05
C GLN A 145 3.08 2.51 8.14
N LYS A 146 2.84 2.16 6.87
CA LYS A 146 2.09 3.00 5.93
C LYS A 146 0.64 3.19 6.38
N ALA A 147 -0.06 2.11 6.72
CA ALA A 147 -1.44 2.15 7.18
C ALA A 147 -1.59 3.03 8.43
N ARG A 148 -0.63 2.93 9.37
CA ARG A 148 -0.61 3.77 10.57
C ARG A 148 -0.39 5.26 10.26
N LEU A 149 0.42 5.57 9.25
CA LEU A 149 0.65 6.94 8.81
C LEU A 149 -0.59 7.53 8.13
N GLU A 150 -1.22 6.77 7.23
CA GLU A 150 -2.46 7.15 6.55
C GLU A 150 -3.62 7.35 7.53
N SER A 151 -3.76 6.46 8.52
CA SER A 151 -4.78 6.59 9.57
C SER A 151 -4.62 7.90 10.36
N LYS A 152 -3.38 8.28 10.73
CA LYS A 152 -3.13 9.58 11.39
C LYS A 152 -3.49 10.77 10.51
N GLN A 153 -3.15 10.71 9.22
CA GLN A 153 -3.50 11.78 8.28
C GLN A 153 -5.01 11.91 8.11
N LEU A 154 -5.73 10.79 8.03
CA LEU A 154 -7.19 10.76 7.96
C LEU A 154 -7.83 11.36 9.22
N GLU A 155 -7.32 11.04 10.41
CA GLU A 155 -7.78 11.64 11.67
C GLU A 155 -7.58 13.15 11.69
N GLU A 156 -6.40 13.65 11.30
CA GLU A 156 -6.14 15.10 11.21
C GLU A 156 -7.05 15.80 10.20
N VAL A 157 -7.27 15.19 9.03
CA VAL A 157 -8.16 15.74 8.01
C VAL A 157 -9.60 15.75 8.51
N ASN A 158 -10.07 14.68 9.15
CA ASN A 158 -11.41 14.60 9.71
C ASN A 158 -11.63 15.65 10.80
N ALA A 159 -10.66 15.86 11.69
CA ALA A 159 -10.72 16.91 12.71
C ALA A 159 -10.84 18.31 12.09
N ARG A 160 -10.04 18.61 11.05
CA ARG A 160 -10.12 19.89 10.32
C ARG A 160 -11.44 20.06 9.56
N VAL A 161 -12.02 18.98 9.06
CA VAL A 161 -13.32 19.01 8.38
C VAL A 161 -14.45 19.26 9.38
N GLN A 162 -14.42 18.61 10.54
CA GLN A 162 -15.38 18.84 11.62
C GLN A 162 -15.32 20.29 12.12
N GLU A 163 -14.13 20.82 12.42
CA GLU A 163 -13.96 22.22 12.87
C GLU A 163 -14.50 23.21 11.83
N LYS A 164 -14.28 22.94 10.54
CA LYS A 164 -14.85 23.74 9.45
C LYS A 164 -16.37 23.64 9.40
N LEU A 165 -16.94 22.44 9.49
CA LEU A 165 -18.40 22.24 9.47
C LEU A 165 -19.08 22.99 10.62
N GLU A 166 -18.54 22.90 11.84
CA GLU A 166 -19.03 23.66 12.99
C GLU A 166 -18.98 25.16 12.73
N SER A 167 -17.86 25.67 12.22
CA SER A 167 -17.74 27.11 11.88
C SER A 167 -18.75 27.54 10.80
N TYR A 168 -19.03 26.69 9.81
CA TYR A 168 -20.02 26.96 8.78
C TYR A 168 -21.45 26.94 9.32
N GLN A 169 -21.75 26.03 10.25
CA GLN A 169 -23.06 25.94 10.90
C GLN A 169 -23.33 27.17 11.76
N GLU A 170 -22.35 27.63 12.54
CA GLU A 170 -22.46 28.87 13.32
C GLU A 170 -22.73 30.09 12.42
N LEU A 171 -22.03 30.19 11.29
CA LEU A 171 -22.26 31.25 10.29
C LEU A 171 -23.64 31.16 9.65
N PHE A 172 -24.09 29.95 9.32
CA PHE A 172 -25.41 29.73 8.74
C PHE A 172 -26.52 30.15 9.71
N ASP A 173 -26.42 29.75 10.98
CA ASP A 173 -27.36 30.12 12.03
C ASP A 173 -27.36 31.64 12.29
N ALA A 174 -26.19 32.27 12.26
CA ALA A 174 -26.07 33.73 12.36
C ALA A 174 -26.76 34.44 11.18
N ASN A 175 -26.54 33.96 9.95
CA ASN A 175 -27.17 34.50 8.75
C ASN A 175 -28.69 34.28 8.74
N GLN A 176 -29.17 33.09 9.13
CA GLN A 176 -30.61 32.80 9.31
C GLN A 176 -31.26 33.79 10.28
N LYS A 177 -30.60 34.07 11.41
CA LYS A 177 -31.07 35.08 12.38
C LYS A 177 -31.14 36.47 11.74
N LEU A 178 -30.10 36.89 11.02
CA LEU A 178 -30.09 38.18 10.32
C LEU A 178 -31.19 38.29 9.27
N ILE A 179 -31.42 37.25 8.46
CA ILE A 179 -32.51 37.20 7.47
C ILE A 179 -33.86 37.30 8.17
N SER A 180 -34.05 36.60 9.30
CA SER A 180 -35.31 36.67 10.06
C SER A 180 -35.57 38.07 10.64
N LEU A 181 -34.52 38.77 11.08
CA LEU A 181 -34.61 40.16 11.53
C LEU A 181 -34.91 41.09 10.37
N GLY A 182 -34.23 40.91 9.22
CA GLY A 182 -34.49 41.65 8.00
C GLY A 182 -35.95 41.54 7.56
N LYS A 183 -36.51 40.32 7.51
CA LYS A 183 -37.93 40.11 7.21
C LYS A 183 -38.87 40.82 8.18
N LYS A 184 -38.57 40.81 9.48
CA LYS A 184 -39.37 41.53 10.48
C LYS A 184 -39.32 43.03 10.26
N VAL A 185 -38.15 43.57 9.95
CA VAL A 185 -37.97 45.00 9.62
C VAL A 185 -38.69 45.36 8.31
N ASP A 186 -38.67 44.48 7.32
CA ASP A 186 -39.36 44.67 6.05
C ASP A 186 -40.88 44.73 6.24
N VAL A 187 -41.45 43.82 7.05
CA VAL A 187 -42.87 43.87 7.44
C VAL A 187 -43.22 45.16 8.20
N LEU A 188 -42.33 45.64 9.08
CA LEU A 188 -42.52 46.93 9.76
C LEU A 188 -42.50 48.11 8.78
N SER A 189 -41.60 48.06 7.80
CA SER A 189 -41.48 49.06 6.74
C SER A 189 -42.75 49.08 5.88
N GLU A 190 -43.25 47.92 5.46
CA GLU A 190 -44.46 47.77 4.66
C GLU A 190 -45.72 48.26 5.41
N LYS A 191 -45.85 47.91 6.70
CA LYS A 191 -46.93 48.45 7.55
C LYS A 191 -46.88 49.97 7.68
N TYR A 192 -45.69 50.54 7.85
CA TYR A 192 -45.54 52.00 7.92
C TYR A 192 -45.82 52.66 6.57
N PHE A 193 -45.39 52.06 5.47
CA PHE A 193 -45.69 52.53 4.12
C PHE A 193 -47.21 52.62 3.87
N ASN A 194 -47.96 51.61 4.32
CA ASN A 194 -49.42 51.55 4.15
C ASN A 194 -50.19 52.45 5.14
N ASN A 195 -49.78 52.51 6.41
CA ASN A 195 -50.55 53.18 7.46
C ASN A 195 -50.04 54.59 7.83
N LYS A 196 -48.79 54.95 7.48
CA LYS A 196 -48.07 56.20 7.83
C LYS A 196 -48.08 56.59 9.32
N GLN A 197 -48.45 55.67 10.21
CA GLN A 197 -48.53 55.93 11.65
C GLN A 197 -47.15 55.82 12.31
N LYS A 198 -46.51 56.97 12.53
CA LYS A 198 -45.17 57.06 13.13
C LYS A 198 -45.08 56.48 14.54
N LYS A 199 -46.13 56.62 15.35
CA LYS A 199 -46.16 56.14 16.75
C LYS A 199 -46.16 54.61 16.83
N GLN A 200 -46.96 53.93 15.99
CA GLN A 200 -47.00 52.47 15.92
C GLN A 200 -45.67 51.87 15.44
N LEU A 201 -45.01 52.50 14.46
CA LEU A 201 -43.68 52.08 14.00
C LEU A 201 -42.65 52.11 15.14
N ILE A 202 -42.63 53.20 15.92
CA ILE A 202 -41.70 53.36 17.05
C ILE A 202 -41.97 52.31 18.14
N ASP A 203 -43.24 52.07 18.48
CA ASP A 203 -43.61 51.07 19.51
C ASP A 203 -43.27 49.64 19.08
N GLU A 204 -43.54 49.25 17.82
CA GLU A 204 -43.21 47.91 17.31
C GLU A 204 -41.68 47.73 17.16
N LEU A 205 -40.94 48.77 16.75
CA LEU A 205 -39.47 48.74 16.69
C LEU A 205 -38.86 48.59 18.09
N MET A 206 -39.36 49.35 19.08
CA MET A 206 -38.89 49.26 20.47
C MET A 206 -39.14 47.89 21.06
N LYS A 207 -40.31 47.28 20.80
CA LYS A 207 -40.60 45.88 21.20
C LYS A 207 -39.62 44.90 20.56
N LEU A 208 -39.32 45.05 19.27
CA LEU A 208 -38.37 44.18 18.57
C LEU A 208 -36.97 44.28 19.19
N VAL A 209 -36.49 45.49 19.45
CA VAL A 209 -35.19 45.73 20.09
C VAL A 209 -35.12 45.17 21.51
N MET A 210 -36.20 45.29 22.30
CA MET A 210 -36.25 44.72 23.67
C MET A 210 -36.18 43.19 23.66
N ILE A 211 -36.92 42.53 22.76
CA ILE A 211 -36.90 41.07 22.59
C ILE A 211 -35.52 40.59 22.10
N GLU A 212 -34.87 41.35 21.23
CA GLU A 212 -33.54 41.00 20.74
C GLU A 212 -32.47 41.22 21.82
N ASN A 213 -32.59 42.29 22.62
CA ASN A 213 -31.68 42.56 23.74
C ASN A 213 -31.83 41.55 24.89
N SER A 214 -33.03 41.05 25.18
CA SER A 214 -33.23 40.04 26.22
C SER A 214 -32.58 38.69 25.89
N LYS A 215 -32.38 38.39 24.61
CA LYS A 215 -31.68 37.20 24.12
C LYS A 215 -30.15 37.35 24.13
N ARG A 216 -29.62 38.56 24.33
CA ARG A 216 -28.17 38.83 24.33
C ARG A 216 -27.57 38.61 25.71
N LYS A 217 -26.59 37.70 25.81
CA LYS A 217 -25.73 37.60 26.99
C LYS A 217 -24.65 38.67 26.97
N LYS A 218 -24.41 39.33 28.12
CA LYS A 218 -23.39 40.36 28.28
C LYS A 218 -22.00 39.71 28.30
N LEU A 219 -21.34 39.65 27.14
CA LEU A 219 -19.97 39.15 27.02
C LEU A 219 -18.95 40.19 27.51
N ALA A 220 -17.91 39.72 28.20
CA ALA A 220 -16.78 40.55 28.66
C ALA A 220 -16.07 41.26 27.48
N PRO A 221 -15.48 42.46 27.68
CA PRO A 221 -14.88 43.25 26.60
C PRO A 221 -13.79 42.52 25.79
N LYS A 222 -12.98 41.68 26.46
CA LYS A 222 -11.95 40.84 25.82
C LYS A 222 -12.55 39.77 24.90
N ALA A 223 -13.62 39.10 25.34
CA ALA A 223 -14.31 38.09 24.54
C ALA A 223 -14.99 38.68 23.30
N LYS A 224 -15.59 39.89 23.42
CA LYS A 224 -16.18 40.61 22.27
C LYS A 224 -15.15 40.97 21.19
N LYS A 225 -13.95 41.38 21.58
CA LYS A 225 -12.87 41.67 20.62
C LYS A 225 -12.40 40.39 19.91
N ALA A 226 -12.32 39.27 20.63
CA ALA A 226 -11.91 37.99 20.05
C ALA A 226 -12.93 37.43 19.05
N VAL A 227 -14.24 37.49 19.36
CA VAL A 227 -15.31 37.05 18.45
C VAL A 227 -15.35 37.90 17.18
N LYS A 228 -15.30 39.23 17.30
CA LYS A 228 -15.25 40.14 16.13
C LYS A 228 -14.03 39.90 15.24
N ALA A 229 -12.87 39.61 15.83
CA ALA A 229 -11.67 39.31 15.07
C ALA A 229 -11.77 37.96 14.33
N LYS A 230 -12.41 36.94 14.94
CA LYS A 230 -12.71 35.67 14.28
C LYS A 230 -13.70 35.85 13.12
N GLU A 231 -14.81 36.54 13.35
CA GLU A 231 -15.81 36.84 12.31
C GLU A 231 -15.19 37.56 11.10
N GLN A 232 -14.39 38.61 11.33
CA GLN A 232 -13.72 39.33 10.24
C GLN A 232 -12.71 38.48 9.47
N LYS A 233 -11.98 37.59 10.16
CA LYS A 233 -11.05 36.66 9.50
C LYS A 233 -11.81 35.66 8.62
N ILE A 234 -12.89 35.10 9.15
CA ILE A 234 -13.75 34.14 8.44
C ILE A 234 -14.39 34.80 7.22
N ILE A 235 -14.95 36.00 7.35
CA ILE A 235 -15.55 36.75 6.22
C ILE A 235 -14.51 36.99 5.12
N LYS A 236 -13.30 37.46 5.47
CA LYS A 236 -12.22 37.66 4.49
C LYS A 236 -11.77 36.36 3.83
N GLU A 237 -11.78 35.25 4.56
CA GLU A 237 -11.41 33.93 4.01
C GLU A 237 -12.49 33.39 3.06
N VAL A 238 -13.76 33.57 3.41
CA VAL A 238 -14.91 33.20 2.57
C VAL A 238 -14.94 34.07 1.31
N GLU A 239 -14.77 35.39 1.41
CA GLU A 239 -14.71 36.28 0.24
C GLU A 239 -13.59 35.87 -0.72
N LYS A 240 -12.37 35.62 -0.22
CA LYS A 240 -11.26 35.12 -1.04
C LYS A 240 -11.58 33.79 -1.71
N LYS A 241 -12.17 32.82 -1.00
CA LYS A 241 -12.55 31.52 -1.58
C LYS A 241 -13.64 31.65 -2.63
N VAL A 242 -14.66 32.47 -2.37
CA VAL A 242 -15.75 32.74 -3.33
C VAL A 242 -15.19 33.43 -4.57
N GLU A 243 -14.21 34.33 -4.42
CA GLU A 243 -13.55 34.99 -5.53
C GLU A 243 -12.71 34.03 -6.38
N VAL A 244 -11.96 33.12 -5.74
CA VAL A 244 -11.21 32.05 -6.42
C VAL A 244 -12.16 31.09 -7.15
N ILE A 245 -13.29 30.70 -6.54
CA ILE A 245 -14.31 29.86 -7.17
C ILE A 245 -14.95 30.58 -8.35
N ARG A 246 -15.24 31.89 -8.23
CA ARG A 246 -15.77 32.70 -9.34
C ARG A 246 -14.77 32.82 -10.49
N LYS A 247 -13.46 32.96 -10.19
CA LYS A 247 -12.39 32.95 -11.21
C LYS A 247 -12.28 31.60 -11.89
N ARG A 248 -12.23 30.49 -11.15
CA ARG A 248 -12.24 29.13 -11.71
C ARG A 248 -13.47 28.87 -12.59
N LYS A 249 -14.67 29.23 -12.13
CA LYS A 249 -15.90 29.10 -12.95
C LYS A 249 -15.88 29.97 -14.20
N LYS A 250 -15.25 31.14 -14.16
CA LYS A 250 -15.04 31.98 -15.36
C LYS A 250 -14.03 31.36 -16.31
N GLU A 251 -12.90 30.86 -15.80
CA GLU A 251 -11.87 30.16 -16.58
C GLU A 251 -12.40 28.85 -17.20
N GLU A 252 -13.20 28.07 -16.48
CA GLU A 252 -13.89 26.89 -17.03
C GLU A 252 -14.89 27.28 -18.11
N LYS A 253 -15.66 28.35 -17.93
CA LYS A 253 -16.57 28.87 -18.97
C LYS A 253 -15.81 29.41 -20.18
N GLU A 254 -14.66 30.04 -20.01
CA GLU A 254 -13.82 30.51 -21.11
C GLU A 254 -13.09 29.37 -21.82
N LYS A 255 -12.61 28.36 -21.09
CA LYS A 255 -12.06 27.13 -21.67
C LYS A 255 -13.12 26.37 -22.44
N ALA A 256 -14.34 26.26 -21.90
CA ALA A 256 -15.50 25.68 -22.59
C ALA A 256 -15.89 26.44 -23.87
N LYS A 257 -15.69 27.77 -23.91
CA LYS A 257 -15.88 28.58 -25.12
C LYS A 257 -14.73 28.50 -26.12
N LYS A 258 -13.51 28.15 -25.68
CA LYS A 258 -12.30 28.01 -26.51
C LYS A 258 -12.08 26.58 -27.03
N LEU A 259 -12.82 25.59 -26.52
CA LEU A 259 -12.86 24.27 -27.13
C LEU A 259 -13.40 24.41 -28.57
N PRO A 260 -12.70 23.85 -29.58
CA PRO A 260 -13.19 23.88 -30.96
C PRO A 260 -14.57 23.23 -31.01
N PRO A 261 -15.48 23.69 -31.89
CA PRO A 261 -16.79 23.09 -32.05
C PRO A 261 -16.62 21.57 -32.25
N PRO A 262 -17.47 20.73 -31.64
CA PRO A 262 -17.36 19.28 -31.77
C PRO A 262 -17.22 18.93 -33.25
N LYS A 263 -16.18 18.17 -33.60
CA LYS A 263 -15.91 17.79 -35.00
C LYS A 263 -17.21 17.26 -35.61
N PRO A 264 -17.59 17.72 -36.82
CA PRO A 264 -18.86 17.33 -37.42
C PRO A 264 -18.92 15.80 -37.48
N LYS A 265 -19.96 15.21 -36.85
CA LYS A 265 -20.21 13.77 -36.87
C LYS A 265 -20.27 13.33 -38.32
N VAL A 266 -19.25 12.61 -38.79
CA VAL A 266 -19.23 12.03 -40.14
C VAL A 266 -20.40 11.06 -40.22
N THR A 267 -21.27 11.22 -41.22
CA THR A 267 -22.42 10.33 -41.42
C THR A 267 -21.91 8.95 -41.84
N LEU A 268 -21.97 7.99 -40.92
CA LEU A 268 -21.58 6.60 -41.14
C LEU A 268 -22.53 5.95 -42.16
N LYS A 269 -21.98 5.26 -43.16
CA LYS A 269 -22.75 4.52 -44.18
C LYS A 269 -22.55 3.02 -44.02
N ILE A 270 -23.52 2.25 -44.50
CA ILE A 270 -23.45 0.79 -44.56
C ILE A 270 -22.20 0.38 -45.37
N GLY A 271 -21.40 -0.55 -44.83
CA GLY A 271 -20.13 -1.00 -45.40
C GLY A 271 -18.89 -0.23 -44.92
N ASP A 272 -19.04 0.84 -44.14
CA ASP A 272 -17.89 1.56 -43.57
C ASP A 272 -17.18 0.72 -42.50
N ARG A 273 -15.84 0.81 -42.48
CA ARG A 273 -15.02 0.27 -41.38
C ARG A 273 -15.11 1.22 -40.20
N VAL A 274 -15.55 0.70 -39.07
CA VAL A 274 -15.75 1.46 -37.84
C VAL A 274 -15.09 0.77 -36.66
N ARG A 275 -14.73 1.59 -35.69
CA ARG A 275 -14.14 1.17 -34.42
C ARG A 275 -14.90 1.84 -33.28
N MET A 276 -15.13 1.12 -32.20
CA MET A 276 -15.69 1.74 -30.99
C MET A 276 -14.68 2.66 -30.33
N ILE A 277 -15.12 3.80 -29.78
CA ILE A 277 -14.25 4.81 -29.14
C ILE A 277 -13.40 4.19 -28.01
N ASP A 278 -13.94 3.21 -27.28
CA ASP A 278 -13.27 2.51 -26.18
C ASP A 278 -12.63 1.17 -26.59
N GLY A 279 -12.68 0.80 -27.88
CA GLY A 279 -12.27 -0.51 -28.39
C GLY A 279 -11.15 -0.46 -29.42
N ARG A 280 -10.36 -1.55 -29.51
CA ARG A 280 -9.33 -1.72 -30.56
C ARG A 280 -9.82 -2.51 -31.78
N ALA A 281 -10.96 -3.17 -31.68
CA ALA A 281 -11.50 -4.00 -32.76
C ALA A 281 -12.08 -3.13 -33.87
N ILE A 282 -11.76 -3.48 -35.12
CA ILE A 282 -12.29 -2.82 -36.32
C ILE A 282 -13.30 -3.78 -36.94
N GLY A 283 -14.52 -3.29 -37.16
CA GLY A 283 -15.59 -4.05 -37.79
C GLY A 283 -16.23 -3.28 -38.93
N THR A 284 -17.07 -3.95 -39.72
CA THR A 284 -17.83 -3.35 -40.82
C THR A 284 -19.29 -3.17 -40.40
N ILE A 285 -19.90 -2.04 -40.78
CA ILE A 285 -21.34 -1.84 -40.54
C ILE A 285 -22.14 -2.66 -41.55
N ASP A 286 -22.89 -3.65 -41.08
CA ASP A 286 -23.77 -4.47 -41.92
C ASP A 286 -25.14 -3.77 -42.11
N THR A 287 -25.71 -3.21 -41.04
CA THR A 287 -26.99 -2.48 -41.09
C THR A 287 -27.02 -1.31 -40.12
N ILE A 288 -27.77 -0.26 -40.49
CA ILE A 288 -28.01 0.92 -39.64
C ILE A 288 -29.53 1.04 -39.43
N GLU A 289 -29.96 0.94 -38.18
CA GLU A 289 -31.36 1.13 -37.78
C GLU A 289 -31.49 2.33 -36.84
N LYS A 290 -32.05 3.42 -37.35
CA LYS A 290 -32.36 4.70 -36.67
C LYS A 290 -31.20 5.37 -35.92
N ASN A 291 -30.70 4.76 -34.84
CA ASN A 291 -29.60 5.28 -34.01
C ASN A 291 -28.59 4.21 -33.56
N LYS A 292 -28.73 2.98 -34.05
CA LYS A 292 -27.83 1.87 -33.74
C LYS A 292 -27.33 1.19 -35.02
N ALA A 293 -26.08 0.75 -35.01
CA ALA A 293 -25.46 0.04 -36.11
C ALA A 293 -25.09 -1.38 -35.65
N ILE A 294 -25.35 -2.36 -36.52
CA ILE A 294 -24.86 -3.73 -36.34
C ILE A 294 -23.47 -3.79 -36.97
N VAL A 295 -22.45 -3.92 -36.12
CA VAL A 295 -21.05 -3.98 -36.53
C VAL A 295 -20.60 -5.44 -36.51
N ASN A 296 -20.07 -5.89 -37.65
CA ASN A 296 -19.55 -7.23 -37.84
C ASN A 296 -18.02 -7.24 -37.70
N TYR A 297 -17.52 -7.99 -36.73
CA TYR A 297 -16.09 -8.15 -36.45
C TYR A 297 -15.52 -9.46 -37.03
N GLY A 298 -16.25 -10.11 -37.93
CA GLY A 298 -15.89 -11.38 -38.58
C GLY A 298 -16.29 -12.62 -37.77
N MET A 299 -15.99 -12.66 -36.47
CA MET A 299 -16.35 -13.80 -35.61
C MET A 299 -17.70 -13.63 -34.90
N PHE A 300 -18.18 -12.39 -34.76
CA PHE A 300 -19.46 -12.07 -34.11
C PHE A 300 -19.96 -10.70 -34.60
N THR A 301 -21.27 -10.48 -34.46
CA THR A 301 -21.93 -9.20 -34.73
C THR A 301 -22.35 -8.55 -33.41
N THR A 302 -22.26 -7.22 -33.31
CA THR A 302 -22.63 -6.48 -32.10
C THR A 302 -23.44 -5.25 -32.44
N ASN A 303 -24.46 -4.97 -31.63
CA ASN A 303 -25.34 -3.82 -31.81
C ASN A 303 -24.82 -2.64 -30.97
N VAL A 304 -24.35 -1.58 -31.62
CA VAL A 304 -23.65 -0.44 -30.98
C VAL A 304 -24.32 0.88 -31.37
N SER A 305 -24.33 1.86 -30.46
CA SER A 305 -24.85 3.19 -30.77
C SER A 305 -23.98 3.88 -31.83
N LEU A 306 -24.60 4.56 -32.80
CA LEU A 306 -23.86 5.33 -33.82
C LEU A 306 -22.96 6.42 -33.22
N GLU A 307 -23.24 6.85 -31.99
CA GLU A 307 -22.46 7.87 -31.28
C GLU A 307 -21.17 7.33 -30.68
N GLU A 308 -21.07 6.01 -30.51
CA GLU A 308 -19.92 5.32 -29.92
C GLU A 308 -18.97 4.75 -30.99
N LEU A 309 -19.28 4.99 -32.27
CA LEU A 309 -18.54 4.49 -33.42
C LEU A 309 -17.76 5.61 -34.11
N GLU A 310 -16.48 5.36 -34.34
CA GLU A 310 -15.59 6.22 -35.12
C GLU A 310 -15.24 5.51 -36.43
N LYS A 311 -15.31 6.24 -37.55
CA LYS A 311 -14.89 5.73 -38.87
C LYS A 311 -13.36 5.60 -38.91
N VAL A 312 -12.87 4.45 -39.36
CA VAL A 312 -11.45 4.14 -39.55
C VAL A 312 -11.04 4.35 -41.00
#